data_AF-A0A1M7P2T0-F1
#
_entry.id   AF-A0A1M7P2T0-F1
#
_cell.length_a   1.000
_cell.length_b   1.000
_cell.length_c   1.000
_cell.angle_alpha   90.00
_cell.angle_beta   90.00
_cell.angle_gamma   90.00
#
_symmetry.space_group_name_H-M   'P 1'
#
loop_
_entity.id
_entity.type
_entity.pdbx_description
1 polymer ?
#
loop_
_entity_poly.entity_id
_entity_poly.type
_entity_poly.pdbx_seq_one_letter_code
_entity_poly.pdbx_strand_id
1 'polypeptide(L)' 'MSMKRIIVMESIYALVVGFILGFIFDNILLGLAIGIGIGGIMVFILATINRRNLNKNKN' A
#
# COMPACT_ATOMS: atom_id res chain seq x y z
N MET A 1 2.09 15.00 -9.34
CA MET A 1 2.27 13.62 -9.85
C MET A 1 0.87 13.04 -10.06
N SER A 2 0.58 12.38 -11.19
CA SER A 2 -0.78 11.87 -11.47
C SER A 2 -1.16 10.75 -10.49
N MET A 3 -2.42 10.72 -10.02
CA MET A 3 -2.95 9.68 -9.11
C MET A 3 -2.65 8.25 -9.62
N LYS A 4 -2.68 8.07 -10.95
CA LYS A 4 -2.35 6.80 -11.62
C LYS A 4 -0.89 6.37 -11.37
N ARG A 5 0.05 7.32 -11.35
CA ARG A 5 1.46 7.03 -11.06
C ARG A 5 1.70 6.64 -9.60
N ILE A 6 0.94 7.23 -8.68
CA ILE A 6 1.02 6.90 -7.25
C ILE A 6 0.62 5.44 -7.05
N ILE A 7 -0.54 5.04 -7.58
CA ILE A 7 -1.05 3.67 -7.50
C ILE A 7 -0.05 2.67 -8.11
N VAL A 8 0.50 2.97 -9.30
CA VAL A 8 1.49 2.07 -9.94
C VAL A 8 2.75 1.92 -9.10
N MET A 9 3.29 3.02 -8.56
CA MET A 9 4.46 2.97 -7.69
C MET A 9 4.19 2.20 -6.40
N GLU A 10 3.02 2.38 -5.80
CA GLU A 10 2.60 1.67 -4.58
C GLU A 10 2.47 0.17 -4.83
N SER A 11 1.89 -0.23 -5.96
CA SER A 11 1.79 -1.64 -6.37
C SER A 11 3.17 -2.27 -6.57
N ILE A 12 4.12 -1.55 -7.19
CA ILE A 12 5.50 -2.02 -7.37
C ILE A 12 6.17 -2.19 -6.00
N TYR A 13 6.01 -1.21 -5.09
CA TYR A 13 6.55 -1.29 -3.74
C TYR A 13 5.98 -2.47 -2.96
N ALA A 14 4.67 -2.70 -2.98
CA ALA A 14 4.02 -3.81 -2.30
C ALA A 14 4.52 -5.17 -2.82
N LEU A 15 4.73 -5.29 -4.14
CA LEU A 15 5.32 -6.50 -4.74
C LEU A 15 6.76 -6.72 -4.30
N VAL A 16 7.61 -5.69 -4.35
CA VAL A 16 9.01 -5.78 -3.94
C VAL A 16 9.12 -6.15 -2.47
N VAL A 17 8.36 -5.49 -1.60
CA VAL A 17 8.33 -5.78 -0.16
C VAL A 17 7.81 -7.19 0.10
N GLY A 18 6.74 -7.61 -0.58
CA GLY A 18 6.21 -8.97 -0.45
C GLY A 18 7.20 -10.04 -0.88
N PHE A 19 7.98 -9.78 -1.94
CA PHE A 19 9.02 -10.70 -2.42
C PHE A 19 10.20 -10.80 -1.45
N ILE A 20 10.67 -9.66 -0.93
CA ILE A 20 11.75 -9.61 0.07
C ILE A 20 11.33 -10.36 1.34
N LEU A 21 10.11 -10.11 1.84
CA LEU A 21 9.58 -10.81 3.00
C LEU A 21 9.41 -12.31 2.71
N GLY A 22 8.94 -12.66 1.51
CA GLY A 22 8.80 -14.06 1.10
C GLY A 22 10.13 -14.81 1.11
N PHE A 23 11.21 -14.12 0.74
CA PHE A 23 12.56 -14.66 0.81
C PHE A 23 13.05 -14.79 2.26
N ILE A 24 12.79 -13.79 3.12
CA ILE A 24 13.18 -13.82 4.55
C ILE A 24 12.49 -14.95 5.31
N PHE A 25 11.22 -15.23 5.01
CA PHE A 25 10.43 -16.26 5.68
C PHE A 25 10.51 -17.63 5.00
N ASP A 26 11.36 -17.80 3.97
CA ASP A 26 11.41 -19.00 3.10
C ASP A 26 10.03 -19.46 2.60
N ASN A 27 9.09 -18.51 2.51
CA ASN A 27 7.70 -18.79 2.25
C ASN A 27 7.08 -17.64 1.45
N ILE A 28 7.18 -17.76 0.12
CA ILE A 28 6.73 -16.75 -0.84
C ILE A 28 5.25 -16.41 -0.64
N LEU A 29 4.41 -17.40 -0.31
CA LEU A 29 2.98 -17.19 -0.08
C LEU A 29 2.72 -16.27 1.12
N LEU A 30 3.45 -16.49 2.21
CA LEU A 30 3.38 -15.67 3.41
C LEU A 30 3.88 -14.25 3.13
N GLY A 31 5.02 -14.13 2.44
CA GLY A 31 5.59 -12.84 2.04
C GLY A 31 4.66 -12.00 1.19
N LEU A 32 4.04 -12.60 0.16
CA LEU A 32 3.04 -11.94 -0.68
C LEU A 32 1.80 -11.54 0.13
N ALA A 33 1.31 -12.39 1.02
CA ALA A 33 0.17 -12.06 1.87
C ALA A 33 0.46 -10.84 2.77
N ILE A 34 1.67 -10.77 3.35
CA ILE A 34 2.11 -9.63 4.15
C ILE A 34 2.27 -8.39 3.27
N GLY A 35 2.88 -8.51 2.07
CA GLY A 35 3.03 -7.42 1.12
C GLY A 35 1.68 -6.81 0.69
N ILE A 36 0.69 -7.66 0.40
CA ILE A 36 -0.69 -7.24 0.11
C ILE A 36 -1.33 -6.58 1.33
N GLY A 37 -1.13 -7.15 2.53
CA GLY A 37 -1.64 -6.58 3.78
C GLY A 37 -1.10 -5.16 4.03
N ILE A 38 0.21 -4.96 3.89
CA ILE A 38 0.87 -3.66 4.05
C ILE A 38 0.35 -2.67 3.00
N GLY A 39 0.26 -3.08 1.72
CA GLY A 39 -0.29 -2.25 0.65
C GLY A 39 -1.74 -1.84 0.91
N GLY A 40 -2.59 -2.77 1.35
CA GLY A 40 -3.98 -2.50 1.69
C GLY A 40 -4.13 -1.53 2.86
N ILE A 41 -3.30 -1.66 3.90
CA ILE A 41 -3.28 -0.73 5.05
C ILE A 41 -2.87 0.68 4.58
N MET A 42 -1.87 0.78 3.71
CA MET A 42 -1.38 2.07 3.19
C MET A 42 -2.47 2.81 2.42
N VAL A 43 -3.17 2.11 1.52
CA VAL A 43 -4.32 2.65 0.78
C VAL A 43 -5.45 3.04 1.73
N PHE A 44 -5.74 2.24 2.76
CA PHE A 44 -6.77 2.55 3.75
C PHE A 44 -6.44 3.80 4.57
N ILE A 45 -5.18 3.96 5.00
CA ILE A 45 -4.70 5.16 5.67
C ILE A 45 -4.83 6.37 4.75
N LEU A 46 -4.39 6.25 3.49
CA LEU A 46 -4.47 7.33 2.51
C LEU A 46 -5.92 7.75 2.26
N ALA A 47 -6.84 6.79 2.08
CA ALA A 47 -8.27 7.06 1.94
C ALA A 47 -8.86 7.75 3.17
N THR A 48 -8.47 7.31 4.37
CA THR A 48 -8.92 7.90 5.64
C THR A 48 -8.40 9.33 5.81
N ILE A 49 -7.14 9.60 5.48
CA ILE A 49 -6.55 10.94 5.53
C ILE A 49 -7.22 11.85 4.51
N ASN A 50 -7.43 11.38 3.28
CA ASN A 50 -8.05 12.17 2.23
C ASN A 50 -9.50 12.53 2.58
N ARG A 51 -10.23 11.60 3.21
CA ARG A 51 -11.59 11.84 3.73
C ARG A 51 -11.62 12.91 4.83
N ARG A 52 -10.62 12.94 5.72
CA ARG A 52 -10.50 13.99 6.74
C ARG A 52 -10.14 15.34 6.14
N ASN A 53 -9.22 15.39 5.17
CA ASN A 53 -8.84 16.64 4.50
C ASN A 53 -9.98 17.26 3.69
N LEU A 54 -10.77 16.44 2.99
CA LEU A 54 -11.98 16.92 2.28
C LEU A 54 -13.03 17.50 3.23
N ASN A 55 -13.16 16.94 4.44
CA ASN A 55 -14.09 17.46 5.44
C ASN A 55 -13.60 18.76 6.08
N LYS A 56 -12.29 18.97 6.16
CA LYS A 56 -11.66 20.17 6.71
C LYS A 56 -11.66 21.37 5.75
N ASN A 57 -11.72 21.11 4.44
CA ASN A 57 -11.81 22.15 3.40
C ASN A 57 -13.27 22.56 3.10
N LYS A 58 -14.24 22.04 3.85
CA LYS A 58 -15.66 22.32 3.68
C LYS A 58 -16.27 23.14 4.82
N ASN A 59 -15.44 23.58 5.77
CA ASN A 59 -15.79 24.37 6.95
C ASN A 59 -14.85 25.57 7.02
#